data_AF-A0A956C7I8-F1
#
_entry.id   AF-A0A956C7I8-F1
#
_cell.length_a   1.000
_cell.length_b   1.000
_cell.length_c   1.000
_cell.angle_alpha   90.00
_cell.angle_beta   90.00
_cell.angle_gamma   90.00
#
_symmetry.space_group_name_H-M   'P 1'
#
loop_
_entity.id
_entity.type
_entity.pdbx_description
1 polymer ?
#
loop_
_entity_poly.entity_id
_entity_poly.type
_entity_poly.pdbx_seq_one_letter_code
_entity_poly.pdbx_strand_id
1 'polypeptide(L)'
;MSFFIWWGSRRELVRRGVVVDYCWVCRTLQPFVVVDSFMLTHVYSVTVGGGAYEGSTRMCFGCQNSYALDANRYAEVLPLGAATTLSLHEGLRRCLPRLAEVIEIAGALREATAKKPYRDVDGRTFRELAADTPDLLAALANAGWDVAELAYKIRQWERLPEDELREAVAELRGIARGAALVPE
;
A
#
# COMPACT_ATOMS: atom_id res chain seq x y z
N MET A 1 -43.22 -47.58 30.08
CA MET A 1 -41.83 -47.09 30.12
C MET A 1 -41.72 -45.94 29.15
N SER A 2 -41.56 -44.71 29.63
CA SER A 2 -41.29 -43.55 28.76
C SER A 2 -39.80 -43.54 28.45
N PHE A 3 -39.46 -43.60 27.17
CA PHE A 3 -38.09 -43.44 26.69
C PHE A 3 -37.84 -41.95 26.44
N PHE A 4 -36.78 -41.38 27.01
CA PHE A 4 -36.38 -40.00 26.75
C PHE A 4 -35.24 -40.01 25.72
N ILE A 5 -35.44 -39.32 24.61
CA ILE A 5 -34.38 -39.09 23.61
C ILE A 5 -33.83 -37.69 23.86
N TRP A 6 -32.51 -37.59 24.06
CA TRP A 6 -31.83 -36.31 24.26
C TRP A 6 -30.96 -36.01 23.04
N TRP A 7 -31.28 -34.90 22.35
CA TRP A 7 -30.52 -34.39 21.21
C TRP A 7 -30.11 -32.93 21.46
N GLY A 8 -29.04 -32.50 20.80
CA GLY A 8 -28.55 -31.13 20.87
C GLY A 8 -27.52 -30.83 19.78
N SER A 9 -27.11 -29.58 19.67
CA SER A 9 -26.07 -29.15 18.74
C SER A 9 -24.98 -28.37 19.46
N ARG A 10 -23.73 -28.57 19.05
CA ARG A 10 -22.56 -27.89 19.61
C ARG A 10 -21.72 -27.30 18.49
N ARG A 11 -21.30 -26.05 18.67
CA ARG A 11 -20.30 -25.42 17.78
C ARG A 11 -18.90 -25.90 18.15
N GLU A 12 -18.17 -26.38 17.16
CA GLU A 12 -16.75 -26.71 17.21
C GLU A 12 -15.96 -25.69 16.40
N LEU A 13 -14.80 -25.29 16.91
CA LEU A 13 -13.92 -24.29 16.30
C LEU A 13 -12.58 -24.94 15.96
N VAL A 14 -12.21 -24.92 14.69
CA VAL A 14 -10.98 -25.54 14.18
C VAL A 14 -10.07 -24.45 13.62
N ARG A 15 -8.85 -24.36 14.13
CA ARG A 15 -7.84 -23.41 13.60
C ARG A 15 -7.26 -23.98 12.31
N ARG A 16 -7.46 -23.29 11.19
CA ARG A 16 -7.02 -23.72 9.85
C ARG A 16 -5.62 -23.24 9.51
N GLY A 17 -5.29 -22.01 9.87
CA GLY A 17 -4.05 -21.38 9.45
C GLY A 17 -3.97 -19.92 9.86
N VAL A 18 -3.08 -19.18 9.21
CA VAL A 18 -2.81 -17.76 9.50
C VAL A 18 -2.83 -16.97 8.20
N VAL A 19 -3.38 -15.75 8.26
CA VAL A 19 -3.26 -14.75 7.20
C VAL A 19 -2.73 -13.45 7.78
N VAL A 20 -2.05 -12.63 6.99
CA VAL A 20 -1.65 -11.27 7.40
C VAL A 20 -2.55 -10.26 6.72
N ASP A 21 -3.13 -9.35 7.51
CA ASP A 21 -3.96 -8.26 7.01
C ASP A 21 -3.90 -7.06 7.97
N TYR A 22 -4.55 -5.97 7.60
CA TYR A 22 -4.71 -4.79 8.44
C TYR A 22 -5.82 -5.00 9.49
N CYS A 23 -5.50 -4.73 10.76
CA CYS A 23 -6.48 -4.74 11.84
C CYS A 23 -7.02 -3.33 12.11
N TRP A 24 -8.33 -3.13 11.97
CA TRP A 24 -8.97 -1.82 12.23
C TRP A 24 -8.88 -1.36 13.69
N VAL A 25 -8.76 -2.30 14.63
CA VAL A 25 -8.62 -1.99 16.06
C VAL A 25 -7.17 -1.65 16.40
N CYS A 26 -6.20 -2.44 15.94
CA CYS A 26 -4.77 -2.19 16.19
C CYS A 26 -4.18 -1.09 15.29
N ARG A 27 -4.88 -0.74 14.19
CA ARG A 27 -4.46 0.19 13.15
C ARG A 27 -3.09 -0.12 12.53
N THR A 28 -2.77 -1.40 12.43
CA THR A 28 -1.51 -1.88 11.87
C THR A 28 -1.70 -3.26 11.26
N LEU A 29 -0.71 -3.70 10.47
CA LEU A 29 -0.64 -5.07 9.96
C LEU A 29 -0.48 -6.03 11.13
N GLN A 30 -1.29 -7.09 11.11
CA GLN A 30 -1.30 -8.11 12.15
C GLN A 30 -1.43 -9.50 11.52
N PRO A 31 -0.89 -10.54 12.15
CA PRO A 31 -1.28 -11.90 11.83
C PRO A 31 -2.68 -12.16 12.39
N PHE A 32 -3.47 -12.92 11.64
CA PHE A 32 -4.81 -13.36 11.99
C PHE A 32 -4.87 -14.89 11.93
N VAL A 33 -5.36 -15.53 12.97
CA VAL A 33 -5.66 -16.97 12.92
C VAL A 33 -7.00 -17.16 12.21
N VAL A 34 -7.01 -18.01 11.19
CA VAL A 34 -8.23 -18.44 10.51
C VAL A 34 -8.86 -19.58 11.30
N VAL A 35 -10.13 -19.43 11.64
CA VAL A 35 -10.91 -20.37 12.44
C VAL A 35 -12.16 -20.76 11.66
N ASP A 36 -12.28 -22.05 11.37
CA ASP A 36 -13.47 -22.65 10.78
C ASP A 36 -14.43 -23.06 11.91
N SER A 37 -15.71 -22.76 11.71
CA SER A 37 -16.78 -23.15 12.63
C SER A 37 -17.60 -24.28 12.03
N PHE A 38 -17.82 -25.33 12.82
CA PHE A 38 -18.64 -26.48 12.47
C PHE A 38 -19.74 -26.66 13.51
N MET A 39 -20.95 -27.00 13.07
CA MET A 39 -22.06 -27.37 13.94
C MET A 39 -22.15 -28.90 13.98
N LEU A 40 -21.86 -29.47 15.15
CA LEU A 40 -22.00 -30.89 15.43
C LEU A 40 -23.38 -31.18 16.01
N THR A 41 -24.04 -32.23 15.54
CA THR A 41 -25.27 -32.74 16.14
C THR A 41 -24.93 -33.90 17.07
N HIS A 42 -25.53 -33.93 18.25
CA HIS A 42 -25.36 -34.99 19.24
C HIS A 42 -26.69 -35.67 19.56
N VAL A 43 -26.64 -36.98 19.77
CA VAL A 43 -27.72 -37.78 20.34
C VAL A 43 -27.12 -38.56 21.51
N TYR A 44 -27.68 -38.40 22.71
CA TYR A 44 -27.13 -38.99 23.94
C TYR A 44 -25.63 -38.69 24.17
N SER A 45 -25.20 -37.44 23.97
CA SER A 45 -23.78 -37.00 23.98
C SER A 45 -22.88 -37.60 22.89
N VAL A 46 -23.37 -38.51 22.05
CA VAL A 46 -22.59 -39.06 20.94
C VAL A 46 -22.74 -38.15 19.73
N THR A 47 -21.62 -37.68 19.18
CA THR A 47 -21.61 -36.92 17.92
C THR A 47 -22.12 -37.80 16.78
N VAL A 48 -23.11 -37.32 16.05
CA VAL A 48 -23.69 -38.01 14.89
C VAL A 48 -23.33 -37.22 13.63
N GLY A 49 -22.53 -37.83 12.75
CA GLY A 49 -22.07 -37.21 11.50
C GLY A 49 -20.77 -36.39 11.61
N GLY A 50 -20.35 -35.80 10.49
CA GLY A 50 -19.08 -35.05 10.36
C GLY A 50 -19.14 -33.55 10.69
N GLY A 51 -20.31 -33.06 11.10
CA GLY A 51 -20.54 -31.63 11.35
C GLY A 51 -20.88 -30.83 10.09
N ALA A 52 -21.78 -29.85 10.23
CA ALA A 52 -22.11 -28.91 9.17
C ALA A 52 -21.18 -27.68 9.27
N TYR A 53 -20.42 -27.37 8.21
CA TYR A 53 -19.61 -26.17 8.16
C TYR A 53 -20.48 -24.91 8.16
N GLU A 54 -20.27 -24.01 9.12
CA GLU A 54 -21.04 -22.78 9.29
C GLU A 54 -20.34 -21.56 8.67
N GLY A 55 -19.02 -21.61 8.51
CA GLY A 55 -18.23 -20.50 7.98
C GLY A 55 -16.84 -20.38 8.60
N SER A 56 -16.02 -19.53 8.01
CA SER A 56 -14.70 -19.18 8.52
C SER A 56 -14.68 -17.75 9.04
N THR A 57 -13.98 -17.57 10.15
CA THR A 57 -13.63 -16.26 10.68
C THR A 57 -12.12 -16.13 10.76
N ARG A 58 -11.66 -14.90 10.95
CA ARG A 58 -10.25 -14.61 11.21
C ARG A 58 -10.15 -13.75 12.46
N MET A 59 -9.26 -14.12 13.37
CA MET A 59 -9.09 -13.47 14.66
C MET A 59 -7.70 -12.86 14.76
N CYS A 60 -7.63 -11.57 15.07
CA CYS A 60 -6.38 -10.83 15.20
C CYS A 60 -5.54 -11.37 16.38
N PHE A 61 -4.24 -11.59 16.19
CA PHE A 61 -3.35 -11.98 17.30
C PHE A 61 -3.15 -10.87 18.34
N GLY A 62 -3.17 -9.59 17.91
CA GLY A 62 -2.94 -8.45 18.81
C GLY A 62 -4.13 -8.14 19.71
N CYS A 63 -5.32 -7.91 19.13
CA CYS A 63 -6.50 -7.48 19.88
C CYS A 63 -7.58 -8.56 20.05
N GLN A 64 -7.40 -9.75 19.47
CA GLN A 64 -8.37 -10.86 19.50
C GLN A 64 -9.74 -10.54 18.88
N ASN A 65 -9.88 -9.40 18.20
CA ASN A 65 -11.11 -9.11 17.49
C ASN A 65 -11.28 -10.04 16.29
N SER A 66 -12.52 -10.51 16.10
CA SER A 66 -12.87 -11.46 15.05
C SER A 66 -13.57 -10.77 13.88
N TYR A 67 -13.23 -11.19 12.67
CA TYR A 67 -13.78 -10.67 11.42
C TYR A 67 -14.22 -11.84 10.55
N ALA A 68 -15.19 -11.60 9.67
CA ALA A 68 -15.52 -12.57 8.64
C ALA A 68 -14.30 -12.82 7.74
N LEU A 69 -14.08 -14.08 7.37
CA LEU A 69 -13.07 -14.43 6.37
C LEU A 69 -13.71 -14.36 4.98
N ASP A 70 -13.21 -13.47 4.15
CA ASP A 70 -13.41 -13.55 2.70
C ASP A 70 -12.30 -14.40 2.10
N ALA A 71 -12.60 -15.68 1.82
CA ALA A 71 -11.59 -16.62 1.32
C ALA A 71 -11.03 -16.22 -0.06
N ASN A 72 -11.83 -15.55 -0.90
CA ASN A 72 -11.41 -15.15 -2.25
C ASN A 72 -10.45 -13.96 -2.22
N ARG A 73 -10.37 -13.25 -1.09
CA ARG A 73 -9.47 -12.11 -0.93
C ARG A 73 -8.01 -12.54 -0.77
N TYR A 74 -7.75 -13.73 -0.21
CA TYR A 74 -6.40 -14.19 0.10
C TYR A 74 -5.89 -15.14 -0.99
N ALA A 75 -4.67 -14.91 -1.46
CA ALA A 75 -4.00 -15.82 -2.36
C ALA A 75 -3.57 -17.12 -1.64
N GLU A 76 -3.18 -16.99 -0.37
CA GLU A 76 -2.71 -18.11 0.43
C GLU A 76 -3.14 -17.96 1.90
N VAL A 77 -3.43 -19.09 2.55
CA VAL A 77 -3.56 -19.21 4.01
C VAL A 77 -2.36 -20.00 4.51
N LEU A 78 -1.54 -19.34 5.33
CA LEU A 78 -0.28 -19.88 5.81
C LEU A 78 -0.50 -20.93 6.91
N PRO A 79 0.46 -21.85 7.12
CA PRO A 79 0.42 -22.77 8.26
C PRO A 79 0.36 -22.04 9.60
N LEU A 80 -0.23 -22.64 10.63
CA LEU A 80 -0.38 -22.00 11.95
C LEU A 80 0.93 -21.51 12.57
N GLY A 81 2.03 -22.24 12.36
CA GLY A 81 3.36 -21.85 12.84
C GLY A 81 3.94 -20.61 12.16
N ALA A 82 3.40 -20.20 11.01
CA ALA A 82 3.92 -19.07 10.24
C ALA A 82 3.78 -17.72 10.96
N ALA A 83 2.82 -17.60 11.90
CA ALA A 83 2.61 -16.37 12.66
C ALA A 83 3.82 -15.92 13.47
N THR A 84 4.66 -16.86 13.92
CA THR A 84 5.84 -16.58 14.75
C THR A 84 7.15 -16.65 13.97
N THR A 85 7.17 -17.32 12.82
CA THR A 85 8.40 -17.54 12.03
C THR A 85 8.56 -16.56 10.87
N LEU A 86 7.46 -16.06 10.30
CA LEU A 86 7.50 -15.13 9.16
C LEU A 86 7.38 -13.69 9.62
N SER A 87 8.09 -12.80 8.93
CA SER A 87 7.86 -11.36 9.08
C SER A 87 6.48 -10.98 8.54
N LEU A 88 5.90 -9.91 9.07
CA LEU A 88 4.60 -9.41 8.60
C LEU A 88 4.62 -9.03 7.13
N HIS A 89 5.74 -8.50 6.65
CA HIS A 89 5.89 -8.12 5.24
C HIS A 89 5.90 -9.35 4.32
N GLU A 90 6.59 -10.42 4.73
CA GLU A 90 6.60 -11.67 3.98
C GLU A 90 5.23 -12.36 4.00
N GLY A 91 4.58 -12.38 5.17
CA GLY A 91 3.22 -12.89 5.27
C GLY A 91 2.23 -12.11 4.42
N LEU A 92 2.39 -10.79 4.33
CA LEU A 92 1.57 -9.94 3.46
C LEU A 92 1.77 -10.24 1.98
N ARG A 93 3.02 -10.40 1.53
CA ARG A 93 3.32 -10.75 0.12
C ARG A 93 2.68 -12.06 -0.31
N ARG A 94 2.65 -13.05 0.58
CA ARG A 94 2.02 -14.35 0.29
C ARG A 94 0.50 -14.32 0.38
N CYS A 95 -0.05 -13.66 1.40
CA CYS A 95 -1.50 -13.64 1.61
C CYS A 95 -2.23 -12.67 0.66
N LEU A 96 -1.64 -11.50 0.40
CA LEU A 96 -2.24 -10.38 -0.33
C LEU A 96 -1.21 -9.73 -1.27
N PRO A 97 -0.76 -10.42 -2.34
CA PRO A 97 0.34 -9.97 -3.19
C PRO A 97 0.08 -8.60 -3.82
N ARG A 98 -1.13 -8.36 -4.33
CA ARG A 98 -1.52 -7.07 -4.92
C ARG A 98 -1.46 -5.91 -3.92
N LEU A 99 -1.81 -6.16 -2.66
CA LEU A 99 -1.73 -5.12 -1.63
C LEU A 99 -0.28 -4.82 -1.26
N ALA A 100 0.57 -5.86 -1.20
CA ALA A 100 2.00 -5.68 -0.96
C ALA A 100 2.65 -4.83 -2.07
N GLU A 101 2.35 -5.11 -3.34
CA GLU A 101 2.82 -4.34 -4.49
C GLU A 101 2.43 -2.86 -4.40
N VAL A 102 1.16 -2.57 -4.10
CA VAL A 102 0.68 -1.19 -3.94
C VAL A 102 1.40 -0.47 -2.79
N ILE A 103 1.67 -1.15 -1.68
CA ILE A 103 2.41 -0.57 -0.54
C ILE A 103 3.86 -0.28 -0.93
N GLU A 104 4.52 -1.16 -1.67
CA GLU A 104 5.88 -0.96 -2.15
C GLU A 104 5.96 0.26 -3.10
N ILE A 105 5.04 0.35 -4.07
CA ILE A 105 4.95 1.51 -4.99
C ILE A 105 4.69 2.79 -4.21
N ALA A 106 3.73 2.79 -3.28
CA ALA A 106 3.43 3.96 -2.46
C ALA A 106 4.63 4.37 -1.58
N GLY A 107 5.41 3.40 -1.08
CA GLY A 107 6.64 3.63 -0.35
C GLY A 107 7.70 4.31 -1.22
N ALA A 108 7.93 3.79 -2.43
CA ALA A 108 8.86 4.36 -3.39
C ALA A 108 8.46 5.79 -3.81
N LEU A 109 7.18 6.03 -4.07
CA LEU A 109 6.66 7.37 -4.38
C LEU A 109 6.82 8.34 -3.22
N ARG A 110 6.60 7.89 -1.98
CA ARG A 110 6.84 8.71 -0.78
C ARG A 110 8.31 9.05 -0.61
N GLU A 111 9.22 8.09 -0.85
CA GLU A 111 10.65 8.37 -0.78
C GLU A 111 11.10 9.33 -1.89
N ALA A 112 10.59 9.15 -3.11
CA ALA A 112 10.85 10.03 -4.24
C ALA A 112 10.32 11.45 -4.03
N THR A 113 9.18 11.61 -3.37
CA THR A 113 8.61 12.93 -3.04
C THR A 113 9.26 13.57 -1.81
N ALA A 114 9.70 12.76 -0.83
CA ALA A 114 10.45 13.24 0.34
C ALA A 114 11.83 13.77 -0.05
N LYS A 115 12.48 13.13 -1.04
CA LYS A 115 13.59 13.72 -1.78
C LYS A 115 13.02 14.82 -2.68
N LYS A 116 12.77 16.02 -2.11
CA LYS A 116 12.32 17.20 -2.89
C LYS A 116 13.04 17.20 -4.24
N PRO A 117 12.34 17.08 -5.38
CA PRO A 117 12.99 16.79 -6.65
C PRO A 117 13.97 17.89 -7.09
N TYR A 118 13.88 19.06 -6.47
CA TYR A 118 14.79 20.16 -6.71
C TYR A 118 15.26 20.71 -5.36
N ARG A 119 16.48 20.30 -4.97
CA ARG A 119 17.32 21.12 -4.08
C ARG A 119 17.36 22.52 -4.68
N ASP A 120 17.24 23.56 -3.85
CA ASP A 120 17.60 24.93 -4.22
C ASP A 120 18.93 24.86 -4.96
N VAL A 121 18.89 25.08 -6.27
CA VAL A 121 20.06 24.93 -7.11
C VAL A 121 20.96 26.10 -6.72
N ASP A 122 22.05 25.78 -6.03
CA ASP A 122 23.16 26.67 -5.68
C ASP A 122 22.93 27.73 -4.59
N GLY A 123 21.85 27.66 -3.81
CA GLY A 123 21.56 28.68 -2.78
C GLY A 123 21.27 30.07 -3.35
N ARG A 124 21.02 30.14 -4.66
CA ARG A 124 20.64 31.36 -5.38
C ARG A 124 19.17 31.67 -5.16
N THR A 125 18.85 32.96 -5.05
CA THR A 125 17.45 33.37 -4.92
C THR A 125 16.69 33.05 -6.19
N PHE A 126 15.37 32.85 -6.08
CA PHE A 126 14.52 32.54 -7.23
C PHE A 126 14.67 33.56 -8.38
N ARG A 127 14.87 34.84 -8.03
CA ARG A 127 15.08 35.93 -8.98
C ARG A 127 16.41 35.82 -9.74
N GLU A 128 17.44 35.29 -9.10
CA GLU A 128 18.73 34.97 -9.72
C GLU A 128 18.61 33.76 -10.65
N LEU A 129 17.82 32.74 -10.27
CA LEU A 129 17.55 31.59 -11.14
C LEU A 129 16.77 32.01 -12.40
N ALA A 130 15.83 32.94 -12.25
CA ALA A 130 15.02 33.45 -13.34
C ALA A 130 15.85 34.26 -14.36
N ALA A 131 16.92 34.93 -13.93
CA ALA A 131 17.79 35.74 -14.78
C ALA A 131 18.55 34.91 -15.84
N ASP A 132 18.95 33.68 -15.51
CA ASP A 132 19.70 32.78 -16.41
C ASP A 132 18.80 32.01 -17.41
N THR A 133 17.48 32.10 -17.23
CA THR A 133 16.50 31.30 -17.97
C THR A 133 16.42 31.61 -19.47
N PRO A 134 16.54 32.88 -19.92
CA PRO A 134 16.58 33.19 -21.36
C PRO A 134 17.73 32.49 -22.08
N ASP A 135 18.90 32.41 -21.44
CA ASP A 135 20.08 31.73 -22.01
C ASP A 135 19.88 30.21 -22.05
N LEU A 136 19.26 29.64 -21.01
CA LEU A 136 18.92 28.21 -20.97
C LEU A 136 17.90 27.82 -22.05
N LEU A 137 16.88 28.65 -22.25
CA LEU A 137 15.89 28.49 -23.32
C LEU A 137 16.55 28.53 -24.69
N ALA A 138 17.45 29.49 -24.91
CA ALA A 138 18.17 29.62 -26.17
C ALA A 138 19.04 28.38 -26.43
N ALA A 139 19.71 27.86 -25.41
CA ALA A 139 20.50 26.63 -25.50
C ALA A 139 19.63 25.41 -25.86
N LEU A 140 18.46 25.26 -25.23
CA LEU A 140 17.51 24.19 -25.52
C LEU A 140 16.92 24.27 -26.93
N ALA A 141 16.52 25.48 -27.36
CA ALA A 141 16.05 25.72 -28.72
C ALA A 141 17.13 25.38 -29.76
N ASN A 142 18.38 25.77 -29.51
CA ASN A 142 19.53 25.44 -30.36
C ASN A 142 19.84 23.94 -30.39
N ALA A 143 19.53 23.22 -29.31
CA ALA A 143 19.62 21.76 -29.24
C ALA A 143 18.43 21.04 -29.91
N GLY A 144 17.49 21.78 -30.52
CA GLY A 144 16.37 21.22 -31.28
C GLY A 144 15.14 20.86 -30.45
N TRP A 145 15.07 21.31 -29.19
CA TRP A 145 13.90 21.08 -28.34
C TRP A 145 12.80 22.10 -28.64
N ASP A 146 11.54 21.64 -28.67
CA ASP A 146 10.39 22.54 -28.71
C ASP A 146 10.20 23.19 -27.34
N VAL A 147 10.60 24.46 -27.26
CA VAL A 147 10.51 25.28 -26.04
C VAL A 147 9.44 26.36 -26.14
N ALA A 148 8.54 26.31 -27.12
CA ALA A 148 7.56 27.38 -27.35
C ALA A 148 6.61 27.59 -26.16
N GLU A 149 6.12 26.49 -25.58
CA GLU A 149 5.25 26.51 -24.40
C GLU A 149 6.01 27.00 -23.16
N LEU A 150 7.25 26.55 -22.98
CA LEU A 150 8.14 26.98 -21.91
C LEU A 150 8.47 28.47 -22.00
N ALA A 151 8.78 28.97 -23.20
CA ALA A 151 9.05 30.38 -23.45
C ALA A 151 7.79 31.25 -23.29
N TYR A 152 6.60 30.70 -23.53
CA TYR A 152 5.35 31.38 -23.22
C TYR A 152 5.14 31.48 -21.70
N LYS A 153 5.33 30.39 -20.94
CA LYS A 153 5.27 30.39 -19.47
C LYS A 153 6.28 31.38 -18.88
N ILE A 154 7.52 31.41 -19.39
CA ILE A 154 8.57 32.36 -18.98
C ILE A 154 8.17 33.82 -19.15
N ARG A 155 7.48 34.16 -20.25
CA ARG A 155 6.99 35.52 -20.48
C ARG A 155 5.88 35.94 -19.52
N GLN A 156 5.21 34.98 -18.88
CA GLN A 156 4.16 35.22 -17.89
C GLN A 156 4.72 35.30 -16.47
N TRP A 157 6.01 35.04 -16.26
CA TRP A 157 6.63 34.84 -14.94
C TRP A 157 6.45 35.98 -13.94
N GLU A 158 6.48 37.24 -14.39
CA GLU A 158 6.22 38.39 -13.50
C GLU A 158 4.79 38.39 -12.91
N ARG A 159 3.89 37.59 -13.48
CA ARG A 159 2.48 37.49 -13.12
C ARG A 159 2.11 36.15 -12.49
N LEU A 160 3.03 35.19 -12.47
CA LEU A 160 2.78 33.88 -11.85
C LEU A 160 2.96 33.98 -10.33
N PRO A 161 2.13 33.26 -9.55
CA PRO A 161 2.39 33.07 -8.14
C PRO A 161 3.68 32.27 -7.93
N GLU A 162 4.33 32.48 -6.77
CA GLU A 162 5.70 32.01 -6.51
C GLU A 162 5.87 30.48 -6.61
N ASP A 163 4.80 29.74 -6.33
CA ASP A 163 4.71 28.28 -6.44
C ASP A 163 4.70 27.79 -7.90
N GLU A 164 3.83 28.33 -8.75
CA GLU A 164 3.79 27.99 -10.19
C GLU A 164 5.09 28.40 -10.89
N LEU A 165 5.65 29.52 -10.47
CA LEU A 165 6.90 30.04 -10.97
C LEU A 165 8.10 29.12 -10.58
N ARG A 166 8.09 28.59 -9.35
CA ARG A 166 9.05 27.58 -8.86
C ARG A 166 8.93 26.26 -9.64
N GLU A 167 7.72 25.85 -9.99
CA GLU A 167 7.46 24.65 -10.79
C GLU A 167 8.00 24.81 -12.23
N ALA A 168 7.75 25.95 -12.87
CA ALA A 168 8.23 26.22 -14.23
C ALA A 168 9.76 26.27 -14.34
N VAL A 169 10.46 26.87 -13.36
CA VAL A 169 11.94 26.87 -13.32
C VAL A 169 12.51 25.47 -13.10
N ALA A 170 11.88 24.69 -12.23
CA ALA A 170 12.26 23.30 -11.98
C ALA A 170 12.12 22.45 -13.24
N GLU A 171 10.99 22.56 -13.94
CA GLU A 171 10.74 21.89 -15.22
C GLU A 171 11.83 22.23 -16.25
N LEU A 172 12.16 23.53 -16.40
CA LEU A 172 13.19 23.98 -17.33
C LEU A 172 14.57 23.38 -17.06
N ARG A 173 14.99 23.40 -15.80
CA ARG A 173 16.31 22.88 -15.41
C ARG A 173 16.36 21.36 -15.50
N GLY A 174 15.25 20.67 -15.24
CA GLY A 174 15.12 19.23 -15.47
C GLY A 174 15.35 18.87 -16.94
N ILE A 175 14.68 19.57 -17.85
CA ILE A 175 14.86 19.38 -19.30
C ILE A 175 16.30 19.69 -19.71
N ALA A 176 16.87 20.80 -19.22
CA ALA A 176 18.25 21.19 -19.54
C ALA A 176 19.30 20.19 -19.02
N ARG A 177 19.11 19.59 -17.83
CA ARG A 177 19.98 18.50 -17.34
C ARG A 177 19.83 17.24 -18.17
N GLY A 178 18.62 16.86 -18.56
CA GLY A 178 18.38 15.75 -19.47
C GLY A 178 19.06 15.94 -20.83
N ALA A 179 19.19 17.19 -21.28
CA ALA A 179 19.93 17.58 -22.47
C ALA A 179 21.45 17.78 -22.24
N ALA A 180 21.97 17.53 -21.04
CA ALA A 180 23.36 17.76 -20.62
C ALA A 180 23.86 19.22 -20.80
N LEU A 181 22.96 20.20 -20.73
CA LEU A 181 23.26 21.63 -20.93
C LEU A 181 23.64 22.37 -19.62
N VAL A 182 23.50 21.71 -18.47
CA VAL A 182 23.84 22.27 -17.15
C VAL A 182 24.85 21.34 -16.47
N PRO A 183 26.03 21.82 -16.03
CA PRO A 183 26.98 21.00 -15.27
C PRO A 183 26.39 20.58 -13.91
N GLU A 184 26.76 19.39 -13.45
CA GLU A 184 26.30 18.79 -12.18
C GLU A 184 26.69 19.58 -10.93
#